data_AF-A0A812PTX7-F1
#
_entry.id   AF-A0A812PTX7-F1
#
_cell.length_a   1.000
_cell.length_b   1.000
_cell.length_c   1.000
_cell.angle_alpha   90.00
_cell.angle_beta   90.00
_cell.angle_gamma   90.00
#
_symmetry.space_group_name_H-M   'P 1'
#
loop_
_entity.id
_entity.type
_entity.pdbx_description
1 polymer ?
#
loop_
_entity_poly.entity_id
_entity_poly.type
_entity_poly.pdbx_seq_one_letter_code
_entity_poly.pdbx_strand_id
1 'polypeptide(L)'
;RQLLCEARHAAPSVDEETPLNSPRPDEEEPGATGGAEGEEPPPEGGDEGGDLSKNFRELMQYSAADRKAENFMPLEGNLYRYFGLGIVSNYWTVQSLGMVTIFLVQLLSPPACLIQNLYKMDWQHWNFGVNDWEYVHGSNHHGISNLSKHVVATLFLTMFCLNGAMVIEQDRVVSMKISAMLEQIGKDMPDYLKEVNFWWLHAGRVMNCLVVIECSVIVYFAFVLSETPMDVLFNSMAVTFLYNLDDIGGEMGHSPEAFFATHVC
;
A
#
# COMPACT_ATOMS: atom_id res chain seq x y z
N ARG A 1 -22.95 11.26 4.48
CA ARG A 1 -24.20 10.46 4.47
C ARG A 1 -24.29 9.53 3.25
N GLN A 2 -24.07 10.00 2.02
CA GLN A 2 -24.11 9.14 0.83
C GLN A 2 -23.04 8.02 0.84
N LEU A 3 -21.82 8.34 1.25
CA LEU A 3 -20.73 7.35 1.44
C LEU A 3 -21.00 6.31 2.56
N LEU A 4 -21.78 6.68 3.58
CA LEU A 4 -22.21 5.75 4.64
C LEU A 4 -23.29 4.78 4.14
N CYS A 5 -24.10 5.18 3.16
CA CYS A 5 -25.04 4.29 2.49
C CYS A 5 -24.32 3.32 1.54
N GLU A 6 -23.33 3.77 0.78
CA GLU A 6 -22.55 2.88 -0.12
C GLU A 6 -21.74 1.83 0.64
N ALA A 7 -21.09 2.21 1.75
CA ALA A 7 -20.36 1.27 2.59
C ALA A 7 -21.25 0.16 3.19
N ARG A 8 -22.55 0.44 3.39
CA ARG A 8 -23.52 -0.53 3.93
C ARG A 8 -23.98 -1.56 2.88
N HIS A 9 -23.83 -1.25 1.60
CA HIS A 9 -24.18 -2.17 0.50
C HIS A 9 -23.01 -3.04 0.02
N ALA A 10 -21.77 -2.68 0.35
CA ALA A 10 -20.59 -3.49 0.07
C ALA A 10 -20.29 -4.56 1.14
N ALA A 11 -21.05 -4.56 2.25
CA ALA A 11 -20.97 -5.63 3.24
C ALA A 11 -21.67 -6.89 2.70
N PRO A 12 -21.06 -8.08 2.84
CA PRO A 12 -21.68 -9.34 2.41
C PRO A 12 -23.06 -9.52 3.07
N SER A 13 -24.02 -10.01 2.29
CA SER A 13 -25.40 -10.23 2.73
C SER A 13 -25.44 -11.18 3.93
N VAL A 14 -26.19 -10.79 4.96
CA VAL A 14 -26.32 -11.45 6.27
C VAL A 14 -27.04 -12.82 6.20
N ASP A 15 -27.38 -13.31 5.02
CA ASP A 15 -28.23 -14.50 4.85
C ASP A 15 -27.48 -15.85 4.94
N GLU A 16 -26.24 -15.89 5.43
CA GLU A 16 -25.49 -17.13 5.70
C GLU A 16 -25.21 -17.32 7.21
N GLU A 17 -26.21 -17.06 8.05
CA GLU A 17 -26.20 -17.51 9.45
C GLU A 17 -26.41 -19.03 9.50
N THR A 18 -25.31 -19.77 9.56
CA THR A 18 -25.36 -21.18 9.94
C THR A 18 -25.69 -21.25 11.44
N PRO A 19 -26.82 -21.84 11.88
CA PRO A 19 -27.16 -21.89 13.28
C PRO A 19 -26.18 -22.80 14.04
N LEU A 20 -25.30 -22.19 14.83
CA LEU A 20 -24.41 -22.86 15.77
C LEU A 20 -25.23 -23.39 16.96
N ASN A 21 -25.92 -24.51 16.75
CA ASN A 21 -26.47 -25.34 17.82
C ASN A 21 -25.43 -26.39 18.23
N SER A 22 -24.62 -26.06 19.22
CA SER A 22 -24.11 -27.08 20.15
C SER A 22 -23.85 -26.44 21.52
N PRO A 23 -24.46 -26.96 22.60
CA PRO A 23 -24.11 -26.57 23.96
C PRO A 23 -22.67 -26.99 24.24
N ARG A 24 -21.85 -26.04 24.69
CA ARG A 24 -20.52 -26.32 25.23
C ARG A 24 -20.70 -27.08 26.55
N PRO A 25 -20.05 -28.24 26.78
CA PRO A 25 -20.05 -28.85 28.09
C PRO A 25 -19.30 -27.94 29.06
N ASP A 26 -19.90 -27.68 30.21
CA ASP A 26 -19.27 -27.00 31.33
C ASP A 26 -18.07 -27.83 31.82
N GLU A 27 -16.86 -27.35 31.56
CA GLU A 27 -15.66 -27.86 32.22
C GLU A 27 -15.60 -27.23 33.62
N GLU A 28 -15.99 -28.03 34.62
CA GLU A 28 -15.78 -27.75 36.04
C GLU A 28 -14.28 -27.66 36.33
N GLU A 29 -13.79 -26.47 36.69
CA GLU A 29 -12.46 -26.32 37.28
C GLU A 29 -12.46 -26.81 38.75
N PRO A 30 -11.57 -27.74 39.12
CA PRO A 30 -11.35 -28.07 40.52
C PRO A 30 -10.47 -27.00 41.18
N GLY A 31 -11.00 -26.41 42.25
CA GLY A 31 -10.30 -25.42 43.06
C GLY A 31 -8.98 -25.91 43.65
N ALA A 32 -8.01 -25.01 43.71
CA ALA A 32 -6.79 -25.15 44.52
C ALA A 32 -6.40 -23.80 45.15
N THR A 33 -6.80 -23.65 46.41
CA THR A 33 -6.04 -23.13 47.56
C THR A 33 -4.79 -22.25 47.31
N GLY A 34 -4.91 -20.98 47.70
CA GLY A 34 -4.10 -20.29 48.72
C GLY A 34 -2.56 -20.34 48.63
N GLY A 35 -1.95 -19.20 48.35
CA GLY A 35 -0.51 -18.98 48.53
C GLY A 35 -0.09 -17.51 48.44
N ALA A 36 0.18 -16.93 49.61
CA ALA A 36 1.11 -15.85 49.94
C ALA A 36 1.21 -14.58 49.05
N GLU A 37 0.73 -13.48 49.62
CA GLU A 37 1.02 -12.09 49.24
C GLU A 37 2.54 -11.80 49.31
N GLY A 38 3.15 -11.55 48.15
CA GLY A 38 4.43 -10.87 48.04
C GLY A 38 4.20 -9.52 47.38
N GLU A 39 4.46 -8.44 48.10
CA GLU A 39 4.44 -7.07 47.56
C GLU A 39 5.46 -6.96 46.41
N GLU A 40 4.96 -6.84 45.18
CA GLU A 40 5.78 -6.47 44.03
C GLU A 40 6.24 -5.02 44.19
N PRO A 41 7.55 -4.74 43.99
CA PRO A 41 8.06 -3.38 44.02
C PRO A 41 7.43 -2.55 42.90
N PRO A 42 7.18 -1.25 43.14
CA PRO A 42 6.57 -0.37 42.15
C PRO A 42 7.43 -0.34 40.88
N PRO A 43 6.83 -0.52 39.68
CA PRO A 43 7.59 -0.51 38.44
C PRO A 43 8.29 0.84 38.27
N GLU A 44 9.62 0.78 38.15
CA GLU A 44 10.44 1.94 37.85
C GLU A 44 10.00 2.54 36.50
N GLY A 45 9.78 3.86 36.50
CA GLY A 45 9.34 4.64 35.35
C GLY A 45 10.33 4.54 34.19
N GLY A 46 10.10 3.57 33.32
CA GLY A 46 10.81 3.37 32.08
C GLY A 46 9.99 3.91 30.91
N ASP A 47 10.50 4.99 30.31
CA ASP A 47 10.30 5.38 28.91
C ASP A 47 8.90 5.11 28.32
N GLU A 48 7.93 5.98 28.66
CA GLU A 48 6.50 5.86 28.29
C GLU A 48 6.23 5.74 26.78
N GLY A 49 7.19 6.08 25.91
CA GLY A 49 7.04 5.97 24.45
C GLY A 49 7.11 4.53 23.90
N GLY A 50 7.63 3.56 24.66
CA GLY A 50 7.79 2.18 24.21
C GLY A 50 6.54 1.31 24.33
N ASP A 51 5.65 1.61 25.28
CA ASP A 51 4.54 0.74 25.65
C ASP A 51 3.35 0.83 24.69
N LEU A 52 3.18 1.95 23.98
CA LEU A 52 2.03 2.15 23.11
C LEU A 52 2.04 1.25 21.86
N SER A 53 3.21 1.08 21.24
CA SER A 53 3.35 0.17 20.10
C SER A 53 3.07 -1.29 20.48
N LYS A 54 3.37 -1.66 21.74
CA LYS A 54 3.02 -2.96 22.30
C LYS A 54 1.53 -3.06 22.56
N ASN A 55 0.91 -2.02 23.14
CA ASN A 55 -0.53 -1.97 23.37
C ASN A 55 -1.34 -2.05 22.07
N PHE A 56 -0.91 -1.39 20.98
CA PHE A 56 -1.61 -1.51 19.69
C PHE A 56 -1.48 -2.92 19.09
N ARG A 57 -0.28 -3.52 19.20
CA ARG A 57 -0.05 -4.90 18.77
C ARG A 57 -0.87 -5.88 19.59
N GLU A 58 -0.91 -5.71 20.91
CA GLU A 58 -1.74 -6.49 21.81
C GLU A 58 -3.22 -6.27 21.55
N LEU A 59 -3.69 -5.05 21.28
CA LEU A 59 -5.08 -4.75 20.93
C LEU A 59 -5.48 -5.43 19.62
N MET A 60 -4.61 -5.40 18.60
CA MET A 60 -4.81 -6.11 17.34
C MET A 60 -4.82 -7.63 17.55
N GLN A 61 -3.93 -8.15 18.40
CA GLN A 61 -3.89 -9.57 18.76
C GLN A 61 -5.10 -9.99 19.61
N TYR A 62 -5.57 -9.14 20.51
CA TYR A 62 -6.73 -9.37 21.37
C TYR A 62 -8.01 -9.35 20.53
N SER A 63 -8.14 -8.40 19.61
CA SER A 63 -9.22 -8.36 18.63
C SER A 63 -9.19 -9.55 17.66
N ALA A 64 -8.02 -10.14 17.40
CA ALA A 64 -7.89 -11.36 16.61
C ALA A 64 -8.17 -12.64 17.43
N ALA A 65 -7.83 -12.64 18.73
CA ALA A 65 -8.04 -13.75 19.64
C ALA A 65 -9.50 -13.85 20.13
N ASP A 66 -10.20 -12.71 20.26
CA ASP A 66 -11.61 -12.66 20.59
C ASP A 66 -12.43 -13.03 19.34
N ARG A 67 -12.58 -14.35 19.16
CA ARG A 67 -13.15 -15.14 18.04
C ARG A 67 -14.59 -14.79 17.60
N LYS A 68 -14.93 -13.52 17.41
CA LYS A 68 -16.08 -13.08 16.58
C LYS A 68 -15.64 -12.39 15.28
N ALA A 69 -14.34 -12.29 15.05
CA ALA A 69 -13.74 -11.58 13.93
C ALA A 69 -13.30 -12.50 12.78
N GLU A 70 -14.13 -13.47 12.36
CA GLU A 70 -13.89 -14.24 11.12
C GLU A 70 -13.80 -13.33 9.87
N ASN A 71 -14.16 -12.05 10.00
CA ASN A 71 -14.04 -11.02 8.96
C ASN A 71 -12.88 -10.03 9.17
N PHE A 72 -11.89 -10.32 10.03
CA PHE A 72 -10.73 -9.45 10.16
C PHE A 72 -9.81 -9.63 8.94
N MET A 73 -10.12 -8.86 7.89
CA MET A 73 -9.28 -8.78 6.71
C MET A 73 -7.95 -8.12 7.14
N PRO A 74 -6.79 -8.79 6.98
CA PRO A 74 -5.51 -8.20 7.32
C PRO A 74 -5.37 -6.86 6.60
N LEU A 75 -4.98 -5.82 7.33
CA LEU A 75 -4.66 -4.55 6.68
C LEU A 75 -3.43 -4.77 5.82
N GLU A 76 -3.59 -4.65 4.51
CA GLU A 76 -2.46 -4.59 3.59
C GLU A 76 -1.49 -3.50 4.05
N GLY A 77 -0.21 -3.85 4.17
CA GLY A 77 0.80 -2.95 4.68
C GLY A 77 1.09 -1.88 3.65
N ASN A 78 0.77 -0.63 3.98
CA ASN A 78 1.23 0.53 3.22
C ASN A 78 2.19 1.32 4.11
N LEU A 79 3.35 1.66 3.55
CA LEU A 79 4.44 2.40 4.20
C LEU A 79 3.95 3.59 5.06
N TYR A 80 3.06 4.40 4.49
CA TYR A 80 2.55 5.62 5.11
C TYR A 80 1.62 5.34 6.29
N ARG A 81 0.97 4.17 6.31
CA ARG A 81 0.13 3.74 7.43
C ARG A 81 0.96 3.45 8.67
N TYR A 82 2.17 2.92 8.53
CA TYR A 82 3.09 2.69 9.65
C TYR A 82 3.50 3.99 10.33
N PHE A 83 3.83 5.03 9.56
CA PHE A 83 4.12 6.35 10.10
C PHE A 83 2.88 7.05 10.66
N GLY A 84 1.74 6.92 9.96
CA GLY A 84 0.47 7.54 10.38
C GLY A 84 -0.07 6.99 11.69
N LEU A 85 0.09 5.70 11.94
CA LEU A 85 -0.35 5.04 13.17
C LEU A 85 0.66 5.16 14.32
N GLY A 86 1.82 5.79 14.12
CA GLY A 86 2.82 5.95 15.17
C GLY A 86 3.52 4.65 15.59
N ILE A 87 3.43 3.59 14.77
CA ILE A 87 4.04 2.28 15.08
C ILE A 87 5.58 2.38 15.11
N VAL A 88 6.14 3.32 14.34
CA VAL A 88 7.58 3.55 14.26
C VAL A 88 8.00 4.49 15.39
N SER A 89 8.43 3.93 16.52
CA SER A 89 8.98 4.72 17.64
C SER A 89 10.42 5.18 17.40
N ASN A 90 11.22 4.38 16.67
CA ASN A 90 12.65 4.62 16.47
C ASN A 90 13.02 4.84 15.00
N TYR A 91 13.22 6.10 14.61
CA TYR A 91 13.62 6.52 13.26
C TYR A 91 14.98 5.97 12.79
N TRP A 92 15.85 5.57 13.73
CA TRP A 92 17.19 5.07 13.42
C TRP A 92 17.26 3.56 13.19
N THR A 93 16.11 2.87 13.20
CA THR A 93 16.05 1.45 12.86
C THR A 93 16.34 1.23 11.37
N VAL A 94 16.96 0.10 11.02
CA VAL A 94 17.23 -0.28 9.62
C VAL A 94 15.94 -0.31 8.80
N GLN A 95 14.83 -0.74 9.41
CA GLN A 95 13.52 -0.73 8.78
C GLN A 95 13.07 0.70 8.44
N SER A 96 13.19 1.64 9.38
CA SER A 96 12.85 3.05 9.14
C SER A 96 13.71 3.68 8.04
N LEU A 97 15.00 3.34 8.00
CA LEU A 97 15.90 3.78 6.93
C LEU A 97 15.46 3.23 5.56
N GLY A 98 15.11 1.95 5.48
CA GLY A 98 14.60 1.33 4.25
C GLY A 98 13.31 1.99 3.79
N MET A 99 12.39 2.24 4.73
CA MET A 99 11.13 2.94 4.49
C MET A 99 11.33 4.36 3.94
N VAL A 100 12.21 5.15 4.57
CA VAL A 100 12.56 6.51 4.09
C VAL A 100 13.24 6.45 2.73
N THR A 101 14.08 5.44 2.48
CA THR A 101 14.75 5.27 1.18
C THR A 101 13.75 4.98 0.07
N ILE A 102 12.78 4.08 0.30
CA ILE A 102 11.70 3.80 -0.65
C ILE A 102 10.89 5.07 -0.93
N PHE A 103 10.51 5.81 0.12
CA PHE A 103 9.82 7.08 -0.01
C PHE A 103 10.59 8.08 -0.90
N LEU A 104 11.89 8.25 -0.66
CA LEU A 104 12.73 9.14 -1.46
C LEU A 104 12.86 8.68 -2.91
N VAL A 105 12.99 7.38 -3.15
CA VAL A 105 13.02 6.81 -4.50
C VAL A 105 11.71 7.09 -5.22
N GLN A 106 10.56 6.86 -4.58
CA GLN A 106 9.26 7.13 -5.19
C GLN A 106 9.00 8.62 -5.44
N LEU A 107 9.50 9.49 -4.57
CA LEU A 107 9.34 10.94 -4.72
C LEU A 107 10.27 11.52 -5.80
N LEU A 108 11.50 11.03 -5.91
CA LEU A 108 12.52 11.63 -6.77
C LEU A 108 12.66 10.94 -8.14
N SER A 109 12.40 9.63 -8.20
CA SER A 109 12.61 8.84 -9.42
C SER A 109 11.68 9.26 -10.57
N PRO A 110 10.34 9.37 -10.38
CA PRO A 110 9.46 9.73 -11.48
C PRO A 110 9.75 11.14 -12.05
N PRO A 111 9.92 12.20 -11.24
CA PRO A 111 10.32 13.51 -11.76
C PRO A 111 11.66 13.50 -12.49
N ALA A 112 12.66 12.75 -12.00
CA ALA A 112 13.96 12.64 -12.66
C ALA A 112 13.84 11.95 -14.03
N CYS A 113 13.10 10.84 -14.12
CA CYS A 113 12.79 10.15 -15.37
C CYS A 113 12.04 11.05 -16.35
N LEU A 114 11.05 11.81 -15.86
CA LEU A 114 10.29 12.74 -16.66
C LEU A 114 11.18 13.84 -17.25
N ILE A 115 11.99 14.49 -16.42
CA ILE A 115 12.94 15.52 -16.86
C ILE A 115 13.92 14.96 -17.89
N GLN A 116 14.46 13.76 -17.67
CA GLN A 116 15.36 13.11 -18.61
C GLN A 116 14.68 12.87 -19.97
N ASN A 117 13.43 12.40 -19.98
CA ASN A 117 12.67 12.17 -21.20
C ASN A 117 12.35 13.50 -21.92
N LEU A 118 12.02 14.56 -21.18
CA LEU A 118 11.77 15.89 -21.75
C LEU A 118 13.03 16.49 -22.41
N TYR A 119 14.22 16.22 -21.87
CA TYR A 119 15.48 16.67 -22.47
C TYR A 119 15.87 15.86 -23.72
N LYS A 120 15.48 14.58 -23.81
CA LYS A 120 15.71 13.75 -24.99
C LYS A 120 14.76 14.07 -26.14
N MET A 121 13.68 14.78 -25.87
CA MET A 121 12.68 15.14 -26.84
C MET A 121 13.22 16.19 -27.83
N ASP A 122 13.20 15.86 -29.11
CA ASP A 122 13.46 16.84 -30.17
C ASP A 122 12.22 17.71 -30.40
N TRP A 123 12.14 18.81 -29.66
CA TRP A 123 11.04 19.78 -29.75
C TRP A 123 10.94 20.46 -31.12
N GLN A 124 11.99 20.45 -31.94
CA GLN A 124 11.99 21.12 -33.24
C GLN A 124 11.29 20.30 -34.33
N HIS A 125 11.41 18.97 -34.25
CA HIS A 125 10.81 18.05 -35.21
C HIS A 125 9.60 17.29 -34.64
N TRP A 126 9.06 17.78 -33.52
CA TRP A 126 7.93 17.14 -32.85
C TRP A 126 6.64 17.32 -33.66
N ASN A 127 6.25 16.26 -34.38
CA ASN A 127 4.97 16.22 -35.08
C ASN A 127 3.90 15.62 -34.15
N PHE A 128 3.11 16.48 -33.51
CA PHE A 128 1.97 16.00 -32.74
C PHE A 128 0.83 15.63 -33.70
N GLY A 129 0.49 14.34 -33.80
CA GLY A 129 -0.72 13.91 -34.50
C GLY A 129 -0.70 12.47 -35.03
N VAL A 130 -1.79 12.12 -35.71
CA VAL A 130 -1.96 10.85 -36.43
C VAL A 130 -1.16 10.78 -37.73
N ASN A 131 -0.43 11.84 -38.10
CA ASN A 131 0.38 11.85 -39.32
C ASN A 131 1.52 10.83 -39.26
N ASP A 132 2.07 10.55 -38.07
CA ASP A 132 3.08 9.50 -37.87
C ASP A 132 2.50 8.08 -37.98
N TRP A 133 1.18 7.92 -38.10
CA TRP A 133 0.52 6.63 -38.29
C TRP A 133 0.43 6.22 -39.77
N GLU A 134 0.96 7.03 -40.69
CA GLU A 134 0.93 6.70 -42.11
C GLU A 134 1.79 5.46 -42.39
N TYR A 135 1.11 4.37 -42.77
CA TYR A 135 1.77 3.15 -43.16
C TYR A 135 2.32 3.27 -44.58
N VAL A 136 3.63 3.21 -44.72
CA VAL A 136 4.32 3.20 -46.03
C VAL A 136 4.86 1.80 -46.29
N HIS A 137 4.25 1.10 -47.24
CA HIS A 137 4.62 -0.27 -47.59
C HIS A 137 6.09 -0.35 -48.02
N GLY A 138 6.86 -1.24 -47.39
CA GLY A 138 8.28 -1.46 -47.69
C GLY A 138 9.25 -0.46 -47.06
N SER A 139 8.77 0.53 -46.31
CA SER A 139 9.62 1.42 -45.52
C SER A 139 10.05 0.74 -44.22
N ASN A 140 11.35 0.79 -43.89
CA ASN A 140 11.84 0.32 -42.59
C ASN A 140 11.37 1.21 -41.43
N HIS A 141 11.06 2.48 -41.71
CA HIS A 141 10.66 3.46 -40.69
C HIS A 141 9.14 3.54 -40.49
N HIS A 142 8.35 3.28 -41.54
CA HIS A 142 6.89 3.44 -41.54
C HIS A 142 6.16 2.12 -41.87
N GLY A 143 6.82 0.98 -41.66
CA GLY A 143 6.27 -0.34 -41.92
C GLY A 143 5.35 -0.86 -40.80
N ILE A 144 5.13 -2.18 -40.80
CA ILE A 144 4.28 -2.88 -39.81
C ILE A 144 4.81 -2.69 -38.39
N SER A 145 6.13 -2.52 -38.24
CA SER A 145 6.82 -2.25 -36.97
C SER A 145 6.33 -0.97 -36.29
N ASN A 146 6.06 0.09 -37.06
CA ASN A 146 5.60 1.35 -36.48
C ASN A 146 4.15 1.24 -35.99
N LEU A 147 3.27 0.64 -36.81
CA LEU A 147 1.88 0.40 -36.42
C LEU A 147 1.78 -0.50 -35.18
N SER A 148 2.55 -1.61 -35.15
CA SER A 148 2.53 -2.52 -34.01
C SER A 148 3.07 -1.87 -32.73
N LYS A 149 4.11 -1.02 -32.83
CA LYS A 149 4.61 -0.20 -31.72
C LYS A 149 3.50 0.66 -31.13
N HIS A 150 2.76 1.40 -31.95
CA HIS A 150 1.68 2.28 -31.46
C HIS A 150 0.52 1.51 -30.82
N VAL A 151 0.11 0.39 -31.41
CA VAL A 151 -0.95 -0.47 -30.84
C VAL A 151 -0.51 -1.04 -29.49
N VAL A 152 0.69 -1.61 -29.41
CA VAL A 152 1.24 -2.18 -28.16
C VAL A 152 1.39 -1.10 -27.09
N ALA A 153 1.93 0.05 -27.44
CA ALA A 153 2.05 1.20 -26.55
C ALA A 153 0.69 1.65 -26.00
N THR A 154 -0.31 1.79 -26.86
CA THR A 154 -1.66 2.22 -26.45
C THR A 154 -2.33 1.20 -25.51
N LEU A 155 -2.22 -0.09 -25.83
CA LEU A 155 -2.74 -1.17 -25.00
C LEU A 155 -2.03 -1.20 -23.63
N PHE A 156 -0.70 -1.04 -23.63
CA PHE A 156 0.06 -1.01 -22.38
C PHE A 156 -0.30 0.20 -21.53
N LEU A 157 -0.38 1.41 -22.12
CA LEU A 157 -0.78 2.61 -21.38
C LEU A 157 -2.18 2.44 -20.78
N THR A 158 -3.11 1.88 -21.54
CA THR A 158 -4.48 1.61 -21.07
C THR A 158 -4.47 0.63 -19.91
N MET A 159 -3.74 -0.50 -20.04
CA MET A 159 -3.59 -1.49 -18.98
C MET A 159 -2.97 -0.88 -17.72
N PHE A 160 -1.93 -0.06 -17.87
CA PHE A 160 -1.26 0.62 -16.77
C PHE A 160 -2.20 1.57 -16.03
N CYS A 161 -2.94 2.42 -16.77
CA CYS A 161 -3.92 3.34 -16.17
C CYS A 161 -5.06 2.59 -15.46
N LEU A 162 -5.56 1.50 -16.03
CA LEU A 162 -6.59 0.67 -15.39
C LEU A 162 -6.06 0.00 -14.13
N ASN A 163 -4.83 -0.50 -14.14
CA ASN A 163 -4.20 -1.08 -12.96
C ASN A 163 -4.03 -0.02 -11.86
N GLY A 164 -3.51 1.17 -12.21
CA GLY A 164 -3.38 2.28 -11.27
C GLY A 164 -4.72 2.71 -10.67
N ALA A 165 -5.78 2.76 -11.49
CA ALA A 165 -7.13 3.08 -11.01
C ALA A 165 -7.68 2.03 -10.03
N MET A 166 -7.45 0.74 -10.28
CA MET A 166 -7.87 -0.33 -9.37
C MET A 166 -7.16 -0.22 -8.01
N VAL A 167 -5.86 0.05 -7.99
CA VAL A 167 -5.10 0.20 -6.75
C VAL A 167 -5.53 1.43 -5.96
N ILE A 168 -5.79 2.57 -6.63
CA ILE A 168 -6.34 3.77 -5.97
C ILE A 168 -7.69 3.46 -5.32
N GLU A 169 -8.55 2.69 -6.00
CA GLU A 169 -9.85 2.30 -5.46
C GLU A 169 -9.72 1.38 -4.24
N GLN A 170 -8.78 0.42 -4.28
CA GLN A 170 -8.46 -0.42 -3.11
C GLN A 170 -7.95 0.41 -1.94
N ASP A 171 -7.02 1.35 -2.17
CA ASP A 171 -6.50 2.23 -1.11
C ASP A 171 -7.59 3.13 -0.53
N ARG A 172 -8.55 3.59 -1.35
CA ARG A 172 -9.73 4.33 -0.90
C ARG A 172 -10.57 3.51 0.08
N VAL A 173 -10.88 2.25 -0.26
CA VAL A 173 -11.66 1.36 0.60
C VAL A 173 -10.93 1.09 1.92
N VAL A 174 -9.64 0.78 1.88
CA VAL A 174 -8.87 0.52 3.11
C VAL A 174 -8.73 1.79 3.96
N SER A 175 -8.51 2.94 3.34
CA SER A 175 -8.49 4.24 4.00
C SER A 175 -9.80 4.57 4.72
N MET A 176 -10.94 4.21 4.14
CA MET A 176 -12.24 4.36 4.80
C MET A 176 -12.37 3.44 6.02
N LYS A 177 -11.94 2.18 5.91
CA LYS A 177 -11.93 1.22 7.03
C LYS A 177 -11.07 1.73 8.20
N ILE A 178 -9.86 2.19 7.92
CA ILE A 178 -8.95 2.78 8.92
C ILE A 178 -9.61 3.98 9.61
N SER A 179 -10.23 4.86 8.83
CA SER A 179 -10.88 6.06 9.38
C SER A 179 -12.04 5.70 10.31
N ALA A 180 -12.84 4.69 9.96
CA ALA A 180 -13.92 4.19 10.80
C ALA A 180 -13.41 3.51 12.08
N MET A 181 -12.33 2.72 11.99
CA MET A 181 -11.68 2.10 13.15
C MET A 181 -11.10 3.15 14.10
N LEU A 182 -10.41 4.16 13.58
CA LEU A 182 -9.86 5.27 14.39
C LEU A 182 -10.97 6.08 15.07
N GLU A 183 -12.10 6.31 14.39
CA GLU A 183 -13.25 6.97 15.01
C GLU A 183 -13.83 6.15 16.17
N GLN A 184 -13.90 4.82 16.03
CA GLN A 184 -14.39 3.94 17.08
C GLN A 184 -13.42 3.91 18.27
N ILE A 185 -12.12 3.69 18.03
CA ILE A 185 -11.08 3.70 19.06
C ILE A 185 -11.05 5.05 19.79
N GLY A 186 -11.27 6.15 19.06
CA GLY A 186 -11.32 7.49 19.64
C GLY A 186 -12.41 7.72 20.67
N LYS A 187 -13.49 6.93 20.65
CA LYS A 187 -14.56 7.00 21.65
C LYS A 187 -14.17 6.31 22.95
N ASP A 188 -13.42 5.20 22.85
CA ASP A 188 -13.02 4.39 23.99
C ASP A 188 -11.69 4.89 24.61
N MET A 189 -10.78 5.40 23.78
CA MET A 189 -9.43 5.82 24.16
C MET A 189 -9.03 7.15 23.46
N PRO A 190 -9.46 8.31 23.98
CA PRO A 190 -9.24 9.60 23.33
C PRO A 190 -7.76 10.05 23.33
N ASP A 191 -6.95 9.57 24.27
CA ASP A 191 -5.52 9.92 24.32
C ASP A 191 -4.72 9.28 23.18
N TYR A 192 -5.10 8.07 22.74
CA TYR A 192 -4.47 7.40 21.59
C TYR A 192 -4.59 8.21 20.30
N LEU A 193 -5.72 8.89 20.08
CA LEU A 193 -5.92 9.72 18.89
C LEU A 193 -4.94 10.89 18.78
N LYS A 194 -4.33 11.34 19.89
CA LYS A 194 -3.35 12.42 19.86
C LYS A 194 -2.02 11.98 19.25
N GLU A 195 -1.73 10.68 19.27
CA GLU A 195 -0.49 10.10 18.75
C GLU A 195 -0.59 9.72 17.27
N VAL A 196 -1.82 9.55 16.77
CA VAL A 196 -2.08 9.26 15.36
C VAL A 196 -1.82 10.50 14.51
N ASN A 197 -0.84 10.40 13.62
CA ASN A 197 -0.49 11.46 12.70
C ASN A 197 -1.35 11.38 11.42
N PHE A 198 -2.53 12.01 11.46
CA PHE A 198 -3.44 12.09 10.31
C PHE A 198 -2.81 12.66 9.04
N TRP A 199 -1.80 13.53 9.19
CA TRP A 199 -1.07 14.10 8.07
C TRP A 199 -0.35 13.03 7.24
N TRP A 200 0.31 12.06 7.89
CA TRP A 200 1.00 10.96 7.21
C TRP A 200 0.03 10.02 6.47
N LEU A 201 -1.14 9.76 7.06
CA LEU A 201 -2.20 8.98 6.40
C LEU A 201 -2.71 9.69 5.14
N HIS A 202 -2.80 11.02 5.16
CA HIS A 202 -3.19 11.79 3.98
C HIS A 202 -2.06 11.85 2.94
N ALA A 203 -0.82 12.04 3.39
CA ALA A 203 0.35 12.08 2.53
C ALA A 203 0.48 10.80 1.70
N GLY A 204 0.26 9.62 2.30
CA GLY A 204 0.30 8.35 1.56
C GLY A 204 -0.69 8.28 0.39
N ARG A 205 -1.94 8.70 0.62
CA ARG A 205 -2.97 8.75 -0.43
C ARG A 205 -2.57 9.70 -1.57
N VAL A 206 -2.01 10.85 -1.22
CA VAL A 206 -1.56 11.84 -2.21
C VAL A 206 -0.38 11.31 -2.99
N MET A 207 0.60 10.70 -2.31
CA MET A 207 1.79 10.13 -2.95
C MET A 207 1.43 9.02 -3.92
N ASN A 208 0.54 8.08 -3.55
CA ASN A 208 0.14 6.99 -4.43
C ASN A 208 -0.55 7.53 -5.71
N CYS A 209 -1.43 8.53 -5.57
CA CYS A 209 -2.03 9.21 -6.72
C CYS A 209 -0.99 9.93 -7.60
N LEU A 210 -0.03 10.64 -6.99
CA LEU A 210 1.03 11.34 -7.71
C LEU A 210 1.90 10.36 -8.49
N VAL A 211 2.33 9.26 -7.88
CA VAL A 211 3.15 8.23 -8.54
C VAL A 211 2.38 7.64 -9.73
N VAL A 212 1.09 7.32 -9.61
CA VAL A 212 0.28 6.82 -10.75
C VAL A 212 0.27 7.83 -11.91
N ILE A 213 0.04 9.12 -11.60
CA ILE A 213 -0.02 10.17 -12.62
C ILE A 213 1.35 10.35 -13.29
N GLU A 214 2.42 10.49 -12.51
CA GLU A 214 3.77 10.69 -13.04
C GLU A 214 4.24 9.49 -13.85
N CYS A 215 4.02 8.26 -13.36
CA CYS A 215 4.31 7.03 -14.08
C CYS A 215 3.53 6.94 -15.40
N SER A 216 2.25 7.33 -15.42
CA SER A 216 1.44 7.35 -16.66
C SER A 216 2.02 8.32 -17.70
N VAL A 217 2.48 9.49 -17.25
CA VAL A 217 3.13 10.49 -18.10
C VAL A 217 4.50 10.01 -18.59
N ILE A 218 5.29 9.37 -17.73
CA ILE A 218 6.59 8.79 -18.11
C ILE A 218 6.42 7.71 -19.16
N VAL A 219 5.46 6.80 -18.97
CA VAL A 219 5.14 5.74 -19.94
C VAL A 219 4.76 6.34 -21.29
N TYR A 220 3.93 7.37 -21.30
CA TYR A 220 3.60 8.10 -22.53
C TYR A 220 4.86 8.65 -23.23
N PHE A 221 5.74 9.35 -22.52
CA PHE A 221 6.96 9.90 -23.13
C PHE A 221 7.96 8.81 -23.57
N ALA A 222 8.09 7.75 -22.77
CA ALA A 222 8.93 6.60 -23.11
C ALA A 222 8.47 5.92 -24.41
N PHE A 223 7.17 5.96 -24.71
CA PHE A 223 6.61 5.42 -25.94
C PHE A 223 6.85 6.30 -27.17
N VAL A 224 6.88 7.62 -26.97
CA VAL A 224 7.24 8.52 -28.08
C VAL A 224 8.72 8.37 -28.41
N LEU A 225 9.57 8.26 -27.39
CA LEU A 225 11.03 8.16 -27.55
C LEU A 225 11.54 6.78 -27.96
N SER A 226 10.75 5.72 -27.83
CA SER A 226 11.20 4.36 -28.17
C SER A 226 11.32 4.17 -29.68
N GLU A 227 12.40 3.56 -30.15
CA GLU A 227 12.53 3.21 -31.57
C GLU A 227 11.98 1.82 -31.84
N THR A 228 12.04 0.95 -30.83
CA THR A 228 11.62 -0.45 -30.93
C THR A 228 10.51 -0.79 -29.93
N PRO A 229 9.64 -1.78 -30.24
CA PRO A 229 8.66 -2.29 -29.27
C PRO A 229 9.32 -2.97 -28.05
N MET A 230 10.60 -3.37 -28.16
CA MET A 230 11.35 -3.93 -27.04
C MET A 230 11.68 -2.84 -26.00
N ASP A 231 12.04 -1.64 -26.45
CA ASP A 231 12.29 -0.50 -25.56
C ASP A 231 11.03 -0.09 -24.81
N VAL A 232 9.87 -0.13 -25.50
CA VAL A 232 8.54 0.09 -24.90
C VAL A 232 8.34 -0.87 -23.73
N LEU A 233 8.58 -2.17 -23.93
CA LEU A 233 8.40 -3.19 -22.89
C LEU A 233 9.37 -3.02 -21.73
N PHE A 234 10.64 -2.72 -21.98
CA PHE A 234 11.61 -2.51 -20.90
C PHE A 234 11.31 -1.27 -20.06
N ASN A 235 10.98 -0.16 -20.72
CA ASN A 235 10.60 1.07 -20.02
C ASN A 235 9.34 0.85 -19.19
N SER A 236 8.39 0.09 -19.72
CA SER A 236 7.13 -0.15 -19.05
C SER A 236 7.24 -1.11 -17.85
N MET A 237 8.12 -2.13 -17.94
CA MET A 237 8.51 -2.95 -16.79
C MET A 237 9.23 -2.14 -15.72
N ALA A 238 10.14 -1.24 -16.09
CA ALA A 238 10.84 -0.38 -15.14
C ALA A 238 9.88 0.54 -14.38
N VAL A 239 8.91 1.14 -15.08
CA VAL A 239 7.88 1.97 -14.44
C VAL A 239 6.97 1.14 -13.55
N THR A 240 6.60 -0.08 -13.97
CA THR A 240 5.79 -0.99 -13.15
C THR A 240 6.53 -1.40 -11.87
N PHE A 241 7.84 -1.60 -11.94
CA PHE A 241 8.67 -1.86 -10.77
C PHE A 241 8.68 -0.65 -9.82
N LEU A 242 8.90 0.57 -10.33
CA LEU A 242 8.85 1.79 -9.51
C LEU A 242 7.48 1.97 -8.84
N TYR A 243 6.42 1.65 -9.56
CA TYR A 243 5.05 1.71 -9.10
C TYR A 243 4.78 0.75 -7.93
N ASN A 244 5.34 -0.46 -7.94
CA ASN A 244 5.11 -1.46 -6.89
C ASN A 244 6.05 -1.34 -5.67
N LEU A 245 6.94 -0.34 -5.62
CA LEU A 245 7.96 -0.26 -4.55
C LEU A 245 7.38 0.05 -3.16
N ASP A 246 6.27 0.76 -3.05
CA ASP A 246 5.60 1.05 -1.76
C ASP A 246 4.87 -0.17 -1.21
N ASP A 247 4.26 -0.96 -2.11
CA ASP A 247 3.52 -2.16 -1.73
C ASP A 247 4.45 -3.25 -1.14
N ILE A 248 5.69 -3.35 -1.63
CA ILE A 248 6.68 -4.30 -1.09
C ILE A 248 7.05 -4.00 0.37
N GLY A 249 6.92 -2.73 0.81
CA GLY A 249 7.21 -2.34 2.19
C GLY A 249 6.30 -3.00 3.23
N GLY A 250 5.08 -3.41 2.84
CA GLY A 250 4.12 -4.06 3.74
C GLY A 250 4.49 -5.51 4.09
N GLU A 251 5.04 -6.25 3.14
CA GLU A 251 5.40 -7.67 3.34
C GLU A 251 6.70 -7.81 4.14
N MET A 252 7.65 -6.89 3.98
CA MET A 252 8.92 -6.90 4.73
C MET A 252 8.76 -6.57 6.23
N GLY A 253 7.61 -6.04 6.64
CA GLY A 253 7.31 -5.74 8.05
C GLY A 253 6.95 -6.95 8.90
N HIS A 254 6.64 -8.10 8.30
CA HIS A 254 6.26 -9.31 9.03
C HIS A 254 7.47 -10.11 9.49
N SER A 255 7.99 -9.72 10.65
CA SER A 255 8.97 -10.43 11.49
C SER A 255 10.38 -10.64 10.89
N PRO A 256 11.45 -10.20 11.60
CA PRO A 256 12.83 -10.55 11.22
C PRO A 256 13.08 -12.08 11.19
N GLU A 257 12.24 -12.88 11.83
CA GLU A 257 12.30 -14.35 11.78
C GLU A 257 11.90 -14.92 10.40
N ALA A 258 10.91 -14.35 9.71
CA ALA A 258 10.48 -14.86 8.40
C ALA A 258 11.50 -14.55 7.28
N PHE A 259 12.13 -13.37 7.33
CA PHE A 259 13.16 -12.99 6.37
C PHE A 259 14.44 -13.84 6.51
N PHE A 260 14.87 -14.14 7.75
CA PHE A 260 15.99 -15.06 7.99
C PHE A 260 15.65 -16.51 7.62
N ALA A 261 14.42 -16.96 7.84
CA ALA A 261 14.01 -18.33 7.50
C ALA A 261 13.88 -18.60 5.99
N THR A 262 13.59 -17.56 5.18
CA THR A 262 13.30 -17.73 3.74
C THR A 262 14.52 -17.51 2.84
N HIS A 263 15.57 -16.86 3.34
CA HIS A 263 16.79 -16.58 2.57
C HIS A 263 18.08 -17.20 3.12
N VAL A 264 18.04 -17.92 4.25
CA VAL A 264 19.22 -18.61 4.85
C VAL A 264 19.04 -20.13 4.98
N CYS A 265 17.90 -20.69 4.56
CA CYS A 265 17.67 -22.13 4.43
C CYS A 265 17.39 -22.49 2.95
#